data_AF-A0A484ZEL5-F1
#
_entry.id   AF-A0A484ZEL5-F1
#
_cell.length_a   1.000
_cell.length_b   1.000
_cell.length_c   1.000
_cell.angle_alpha   90.00
_cell.angle_beta   90.00
_cell.angle_gamma   90.00
#
_symmetry.space_group_name_H-M   'P 1'
#
loop_
_entity.id
_entity.type
_entity.pdbx_description
1 polymer ?
#
loop_
_entity_poly.entity_id
_entity_poly.type
_entity_poly.pdbx_seq_one_letter_code
_entity_poly.pdbx_strand_id
1 'polypeptide(L)' 'MRKTVGPDLGVKASGGVRSLSDVEKMMAAGANRMGASAGIAIVTDTKVESGGY' A
#
# COMPACT_ATOMS: atom_id res chain seq x y z
N MET A 1 -10.06 -5.55 9.03
CA MET A 1 -10.97 -4.71 8.22
C MET A 1 -11.72 -5.52 7.18
N ARG A 2 -11.04 -6.16 6.20
CA ARG A 2 -11.69 -6.98 5.16
C ARG A 2 -12.73 -7.95 5.73
N LYS A 3 -12.36 -8.75 6.73
CA LYS A 3 -13.28 -9.70 7.39
C LYS A 3 -14.56 -9.04 7.93
N THR A 4 -14.46 -7.81 8.44
CA THR A 4 -15.57 -7.11 9.08
C THR A 4 -16.53 -6.50 8.06
N VAL A 5 -16.01 -5.93 6.98
CA VAL A 5 -16.81 -5.17 6.00
C VAL A 5 -17.36 -6.02 4.85
N GLY A 6 -16.98 -7.30 4.77
CA GLY A 6 -17.41 -8.18 3.69
C GLY A 6 -16.81 -7.81 2.34
N PRO A 7 -17.28 -8.39 1.22
CA PRO A 7 -16.74 -8.14 -0.12
C PRO A 7 -17.22 -6.82 -0.75
N ASP A 8 -18.40 -6.32 -0.36
CA ASP A 8 -19.08 -5.21 -1.06
C ASP A 8 -18.42 -3.85 -0.80
N LEU A 9 -17.72 -3.71 0.33
CA LEU A 9 -17.02 -2.48 0.71
C LEU A 9 -15.53 -2.57 0.43
N GLY A 10 -15.00 -1.53 -0.22
CA GLY A 10 -13.58 -1.39 -0.46
C GLY A 10 -12.78 -1.10 0.82
N VAL A 11 -11.57 -1.65 0.93
CA VAL A 11 -10.64 -1.36 2.03
C VAL A 11 -9.44 -0.58 1.49
N LYS A 12 -9.10 0.56 2.11
CA LYS A 12 -7.89 1.33 1.82
C LYS A 12 -6.80 1.01 2.84
N ALA A 13 -5.62 0.59 2.38
CA ALA A 13 -4.42 0.52 3.21
C ALA A 13 -3.61 1.80 3.05
N SER A 14 -3.28 2.48 4.16
CA SER A 14 -2.49 3.71 4.15
C SER A 14 -1.61 3.81 5.38
N GLY A 15 -0.46 4.49 5.23
CA GLY A 15 0.57 4.59 6.26
C GLY A 15 1.54 3.41 6.19
N GLY A 16 2.83 3.70 6.01
CA GLY A 16 3.89 2.68 6.00
C GLY A 16 4.07 1.87 4.71
N VAL A 17 3.23 2.06 3.68
CA VAL A 17 3.35 1.40 2.37
C VAL A 17 4.43 2.12 1.55
N ARG A 18 5.62 1.52 1.41
CA ARG A 18 6.80 2.16 0.77
C ARG A 18 7.46 1.35 -0.34
N SER A 19 7.07 0.09 -0.51
CA SER A 19 7.64 -0.82 -1.49
C SER A 19 6.55 -1.61 -2.23
N LEU A 20 6.91 -2.22 -3.36
CA LEU A 20 6.03 -3.15 -4.07
C LEU A 20 5.64 -4.33 -3.17
N SER A 21 6.58 -4.88 -2.40
CA SER A 21 6.31 -5.95 -1.43
C SER A 21 5.25 -5.56 -0.38
N ASP A 22 5.28 -4.32 0.11
CA ASP A 22 4.25 -3.85 1.04
C ASP A 22 2.88 -3.80 0.37
N VAL A 23 2.83 -3.39 -0.89
CA VAL A 23 1.58 -3.36 -1.67
C VAL A 23 1.02 -4.77 -1.84
N GLU A 24 1.86 -5.74 -2.22
CA GLU A 24 1.46 -7.14 -2.37
C GLU A 24 0.90 -7.72 -1.08
N LYS A 25 1.58 -7.47 0.06
CA LYS A 25 1.10 -7.89 1.38
C LYS A 25 -0.27 -7.29 1.72
N MET A 26 -0.47 -6.01 1.43
CA MET A 26 -1.73 -5.33 1.74
C MET A 26 -2.87 -5.78 0.82
N MET A 27 -2.58 -6.06 -0.46
CA MET A 27 -3.55 -6.68 -1.37
C MET A 27 -3.94 -8.08 -0.92
N ALA A 28 -2.97 -8.91 -0.53
CA ALA A 28 -3.22 -10.25 0.02
C ALA A 28 -4.05 -10.19 1.33
N ALA A 29 -3.86 -9.15 2.15
CA ALA A 29 -4.69 -8.88 3.33
C ALA A 29 -6.10 -8.36 3.00
N GLY A 30 -6.39 -8.09 1.72
CA GLY A 30 -7.71 -7.72 1.21
C GLY A 30 -7.96 -6.23 1.02
N ALA A 31 -6.90 -5.41 0.90
CA ALA A 31 -7.02 -4.00 0.50
C ALA A 31 -7.31 -3.87 -1.01
N ASN A 32 -8.17 -2.93 -1.40
CA ASN A 32 -8.45 -2.60 -2.81
C ASN A 32 -7.75 -1.31 -3.26
N ARG A 33 -7.36 -0.45 -2.31
CA ARG A 33 -6.74 0.85 -2.60
C ARG A 33 -5.54 1.08 -1.69
N MET A 34 -4.48 1.60 -2.28
CA MET A 34 -3.25 1.97 -1.57
C MET A 34 -3.17 3.48 -1.42
N GLY A 35 -2.89 3.94 -0.20
CA GLY A 35 -2.51 5.32 0.08
C GLY A 35 -1.04 5.37 0.47
N ALA A 36 -0.18 5.75 -0.47
CA ALA A 36 1.26 5.82 -0.28
C ALA A 36 1.81 7.15 -0.81
N SER A 37 2.69 7.80 -0.04
CA SER A 37 3.47 8.95 -0.51
C SER A 37 4.63 8.53 -1.41
N ALA A 38 5.09 7.28 -1.30
CA ALA A 38 6.14 6.68 -2.12
C ALA A 38 5.61 6.09 -3.45
N GLY A 39 4.53 6.63 -4.00
CA GLY A 39 3.82 6.05 -5.15
C GLY A 39 4.73 5.79 -6.36
N ILE A 40 5.60 6.74 -6.70
CA ILE A 40 6.56 6.61 -7.83
C ILE A 40 7.49 5.42 -7.61
N ALA A 41 8.17 5.38 -6.47
CA ALA A 41 9.07 4.28 -6.12
C ALA A 41 8.40 2.92 -6.11
N ILE A 42 7.15 2.85 -5.65
CA ILE A 42 6.37 1.61 -5.67
C ILE A 42 6.12 1.15 -7.12
N VAL A 43 5.71 2.05 -8.02
CA VAL A 43 5.40 1.66 -9.42
C VAL A 43 6.63 1.45 -10.29
N THR A 44 7.76 2.06 -9.93
CA THR A 44 9.06 1.86 -10.60
C THR A 44 9.92 0.80 -9.92
N ASP A 45 9.40 0.15 -8.88
CA ASP A 45 10.12 -0.77 -7.97
C ASP A 45 11.52 -0.27 -7.57
N THR A 46 11.60 1.03 -7.28
CA THR A 46 12.85 1.72 -6.94
C THR A 46 12.83 2.06 -5.45
N LYS A 47 13.96 1.94 -4.76
CA LYS A 47 14.06 2.40 -3.38
C LYS A 47 13.96 3.93 -3.32
N VAL A 48 13.02 4.45 -2.53
CA VAL A 48 13.08 5.87 -2.13
C VAL A 48 14.28 6.02 -1.21
N GLU A 49 15.32 6.71 -1.69
CA GLU A 49 16.38 7.19 -0.81
C GLU A 49 15.78 8.24 0.13
N SER A 50 15.99 8.06 1.43
CA SER A 50 15.55 9.03 2.43
C SER A 50 16.34 10.32 2.24
N GLY A 51 15.76 11.27 1.49
CA GLY A 51 16.27 12.65 1.43
C GLY A 51 16.23 13.23 2.84
N GLY A 52 17.42 13.38 3.44
CA GLY A 52 17.60 14.20 4.62
C GLY A 52 17.24 15.65 4.32
N TYR A 53 16.63 16.30 5.31
CA TYR A 53 16.42 17.75 5.28
C TYR A 53 17.74 18.51 5.22
#